data_AF-E8ZIH4-F1
#
_entry.id   AF-E8ZIH4-F1
#
_cell.length_a   1.000
_cell.length_b   1.000
_cell.length_c   1.000
_cell.angle_alpha   90.00
_cell.angle_beta   90.00
_cell.angle_gamma   90.00
#
_symmetry.space_group_name_H-M   'P 1'
#
loop_
_entity.id
_entity.type
_entity.pdbx_description
1 polymer ?
#
loop_
_entity_poly.entity_id
_entity_poly.type
_entity_poly.pdbx_seq_one_letter_code
_entity_poly.pdbx_strand_id
1 'polypeptide(L)'
;MKTSLLKGLGAFAATGTAATGGFVAWKQATKPTDVKSRLVWEGLTVADVNGKGVWGAIYLAKKDVSGFLDFATTKDNKETASTQLKKKCSELFNVSASDEKYEESYEKAKKWCLNPELTTIEIQFEFEDREFASVDDDFKNLFTLYKGTSSFVDVVKTSASGFTAQTALETAKGNVQTWCNSMKSKSPKGDDLKNAISWCTKPESNFKSFMEKKGFRLLADGEWGNHFSSLKSKGGDAGLESDIQSETGNDNDGSKLKSWCDKKKVDSAQIHTLSADLEKIERRRFVRK
;
A
#
# COMPACT_ATOMS: atom_id res chain seq x y z
N MET A 1 -24.40 22.14 -19.53
CA MET A 1 -24.25 20.73 -19.98
C MET A 1 -22.92 20.22 -19.46
N LYS A 2 -22.95 19.10 -18.73
CA LYS A 2 -21.80 18.53 -18.04
C LYS A 2 -20.99 17.70 -19.03
N THR A 3 -19.75 18.09 -19.28
CA THR A 3 -18.74 17.23 -19.93
C THR A 3 -17.69 16.87 -18.90
N SER A 4 -17.72 15.63 -18.44
CA SER A 4 -16.60 14.94 -17.83
C SER A 4 -16.83 13.46 -18.02
N LEU A 5 -15.91 12.76 -18.70
CA LEU A 5 -15.50 11.38 -18.42
C LEU A 5 -14.48 10.93 -19.47
N LEU A 6 -13.22 10.82 -19.02
CA LEU A 6 -12.29 9.71 -19.30
C LEU A 6 -10.93 10.09 -18.69
N LYS A 7 -10.86 10.00 -17.37
CA LYS A 7 -9.61 9.90 -16.62
C LYS A 7 -9.73 8.67 -15.73
N GLY A 8 -8.81 7.73 -15.87
CA GLY A 8 -8.58 6.64 -14.92
C GLY A 8 -9.15 5.29 -15.32
N LEU A 9 -8.41 4.51 -16.10
CA LEU A 9 -8.46 3.05 -16.01
C LEU A 9 -7.47 2.65 -14.91
N GLY A 10 -7.97 2.53 -13.69
CA GLY A 10 -7.23 2.07 -12.52
C GLY A 10 -8.23 1.56 -11.48
N ALA A 11 -7.98 0.37 -10.96
CA ALA A 11 -8.75 -0.38 -9.96
C ALA A 11 -10.06 -1.03 -10.45
N PHE A 12 -9.96 -2.29 -10.89
CA PHE A 12 -11.06 -3.25 -10.77
C PHE A 12 -10.77 -4.15 -9.56
N ALA A 13 -11.21 -3.71 -8.38
CA ALA A 13 -11.44 -4.62 -7.26
C ALA A 13 -12.73 -5.38 -7.53
N ALA A 14 -12.70 -6.70 -7.32
CA ALA A 14 -13.78 -7.61 -7.70
C ALA A 14 -15.10 -7.33 -6.97
N THR A 15 -16.20 -7.35 -7.74
CA THR A 15 -17.58 -7.86 -7.47
C THR A 15 -18.69 -6.89 -7.91
N GLY A 16 -19.60 -7.39 -8.76
CA GLY A 16 -20.99 -6.90 -8.85
C GLY A 16 -21.39 -6.03 -10.06
N THR A 17 -21.88 -6.70 -11.12
CA THR A 17 -22.92 -6.25 -12.07
C THR A 17 -22.78 -4.89 -12.79
N ALA A 18 -22.40 -4.95 -14.09
CA ALA A 18 -23.20 -4.51 -15.25
C ALA A 18 -22.31 -4.10 -16.45
N ALA A 19 -21.86 -5.09 -17.22
CA ALA A 19 -21.53 -4.93 -18.65
C ALA A 19 -21.68 -6.27 -19.42
N THR A 20 -22.60 -7.14 -18.99
CA THR A 20 -22.84 -8.44 -19.65
C THR A 20 -23.33 -8.27 -21.09
N GLY A 21 -24.08 -7.20 -21.40
CA GLY A 21 -24.54 -6.91 -22.76
C GLY A 21 -23.43 -6.56 -23.76
N GLY A 22 -22.40 -5.82 -23.32
CA GLY A 22 -21.28 -5.44 -24.20
C GLY A 22 -20.31 -6.58 -24.50
N PHE A 23 -20.02 -7.42 -23.50
CA PHE A 23 -19.11 -8.55 -23.66
C PHE A 23 -19.67 -9.65 -24.57
N VAL A 24 -20.98 -9.94 -24.48
CA VAL A 24 -21.64 -10.95 -25.33
C VAL A 24 -21.76 -10.50 -26.78
N ALA A 25 -22.07 -9.21 -27.04
CA ALA A 25 -22.09 -8.65 -28.38
C ALA A 25 -20.69 -8.61 -29.03
N TRP A 26 -19.64 -8.30 -28.25
CA TRP A 26 -18.25 -8.35 -28.72
C TRP A 26 -17.80 -9.77 -29.10
N LYS A 27 -18.14 -10.79 -28.30
CA LYS A 27 -17.79 -12.20 -28.59
C LYS A 27 -18.29 -12.69 -29.94
N GLN A 28 -19.44 -12.21 -30.42
CA GLN A 28 -20.03 -12.62 -31.69
C GLN A 28 -19.44 -11.87 -32.91
N ALA A 29 -18.83 -10.70 -32.71
CA ALA A 29 -18.39 -9.82 -33.79
C ALA A 29 -16.89 -9.91 -34.11
N THR A 30 -16.04 -10.35 -33.17
CA THR A 30 -14.58 -10.32 -33.35
C THR A 30 -13.96 -11.71 -33.18
N LYS A 31 -13.36 -12.25 -34.26
CA LYS A 31 -12.47 -13.41 -34.16
C LYS A 31 -11.19 -13.00 -33.43
N PRO A 32 -10.66 -13.83 -32.51
CA PRO A 32 -9.36 -13.60 -31.90
C PRO A 32 -8.26 -13.48 -32.95
N THR A 33 -7.41 -12.45 -32.82
CA THR A 33 -6.29 -12.17 -33.72
C THR A 33 -4.95 -12.65 -33.16
N ASP A 34 -4.90 -12.84 -31.85
CA ASP A 34 -3.71 -13.19 -31.08
C ASP A 34 -4.08 -13.99 -29.81
N VAL A 35 -3.08 -14.56 -29.15
CA VAL A 35 -3.28 -15.41 -27.97
C VAL A 35 -4.03 -14.66 -26.86
N LYS A 36 -3.71 -13.39 -26.61
CA LYS A 36 -4.35 -12.59 -25.56
C LYS A 36 -5.84 -12.41 -25.82
N SER A 37 -6.19 -12.03 -27.04
CA SER A 37 -7.59 -11.81 -27.46
C SER A 37 -8.39 -13.12 -27.36
N ARG A 38 -7.79 -14.28 -27.64
CA ARG A 38 -8.44 -15.58 -27.44
C ARG A 38 -8.71 -15.87 -25.97
N LEU A 39 -7.72 -15.70 -25.10
CA LEU A 39 -7.89 -15.91 -23.65
C LEU A 39 -9.03 -15.03 -23.08
N VAL A 40 -9.04 -13.74 -23.46
CA VAL A 40 -10.10 -12.80 -23.05
C VAL A 40 -11.45 -13.18 -23.66
N TRP A 41 -11.48 -13.61 -24.93
CA TRP A 41 -12.69 -14.11 -25.60
C TRP A 41 -13.27 -15.34 -24.92
N GLU A 42 -12.43 -16.21 -24.34
CA GLU A 42 -12.86 -17.35 -23.51
C GLU A 42 -13.33 -16.95 -22.11
N GLY A 43 -13.15 -15.68 -21.71
CA GLY A 43 -13.53 -15.15 -20.40
C GLY A 43 -12.45 -15.31 -19.32
N LEU A 44 -11.21 -15.58 -19.73
CA LEU A 44 -10.07 -15.67 -18.81
C LEU A 44 -9.50 -14.28 -18.54
N THR A 45 -9.10 -14.04 -17.29
CA THR A 45 -8.47 -12.79 -16.88
C THR A 45 -6.96 -12.89 -17.06
N VAL A 46 -6.44 -12.24 -18.10
CA VAL A 46 -5.00 -12.19 -18.40
C VAL A 46 -4.28 -11.22 -17.46
N ALA A 47 -3.02 -11.54 -17.13
CA ALA A 47 -2.16 -10.65 -16.37
C ALA A 47 -1.92 -9.33 -17.10
N ASP A 48 -2.01 -8.22 -16.37
CA ASP A 48 -1.69 -6.90 -16.92
C ASP A 48 -0.18 -6.75 -17.08
N VAL A 49 0.27 -6.67 -18.34
CA VAL A 49 1.67 -6.41 -18.70
C VAL A 49 2.21 -5.11 -18.12
N ASN A 50 1.35 -4.13 -17.85
CA ASN A 50 1.76 -2.86 -17.26
C ASN A 50 1.75 -2.88 -15.72
N GLY A 51 0.99 -3.79 -15.11
CA GLY A 51 0.99 -4.00 -13.67
C GLY A 51 2.35 -4.51 -13.19
N LYS A 52 2.85 -3.96 -12.09
CA LYS A 52 4.12 -4.43 -11.49
C LYS A 52 3.84 -5.64 -10.59
N GLY A 53 2.84 -5.52 -9.75
CA GLY A 53 2.48 -6.48 -8.71
C GLY A 53 1.92 -7.81 -9.19
N VAL A 54 1.17 -7.82 -10.30
CA VAL A 54 0.55 -9.06 -10.82
C VAL A 54 1.58 -10.16 -11.11
N TRP A 55 2.78 -9.82 -11.56
CA TRP A 55 3.82 -10.78 -11.89
C TRP A 55 4.45 -11.41 -10.64
N GLY A 56 4.63 -10.60 -9.59
CA GLY A 56 5.04 -11.10 -8.28
C GLY A 56 3.97 -12.02 -7.67
N ALA A 57 2.69 -11.65 -7.81
CA ALA A 57 1.58 -12.47 -7.34
C ALA A 57 1.51 -13.81 -8.07
N ILE A 58 1.73 -13.84 -9.39
CA ILE A 58 1.81 -15.08 -10.18
C ILE A 58 2.97 -15.94 -9.69
N TYR A 59 4.14 -15.35 -9.46
CA TYR A 59 5.29 -16.06 -8.89
C TYR A 59 4.93 -16.70 -7.55
N LEU A 60 4.39 -15.93 -6.60
CA LEU A 60 4.03 -16.44 -5.29
C LEU A 60 2.98 -17.56 -5.35
N ALA A 61 2.00 -17.44 -6.26
CA ALA A 61 0.95 -18.44 -6.43
C ALA A 61 1.41 -19.73 -7.14
N LYS A 62 2.46 -19.66 -7.98
CA LYS A 62 2.85 -20.77 -8.87
C LYS A 62 4.27 -21.29 -8.67
N LYS A 63 5.10 -20.67 -7.82
CA LYS A 63 6.51 -21.06 -7.59
C LYS A 63 6.72 -22.54 -7.28
N ASP A 64 5.74 -23.18 -6.64
CA ASP A 64 5.79 -24.59 -6.26
C ASP A 64 5.09 -25.53 -7.28
N VAL A 65 4.55 -25.00 -8.38
CA VAL A 65 3.91 -25.78 -9.45
C VAL A 65 4.96 -26.31 -10.42
N SER A 66 4.92 -27.62 -10.69
CA SER A 66 5.88 -28.28 -11.59
C SER A 66 5.99 -27.60 -12.96
N GLY A 67 7.23 -27.34 -13.39
CA GLY A 67 7.58 -26.67 -14.63
C GLY A 67 7.44 -25.13 -14.61
N PHE A 68 7.00 -24.52 -13.51
CA PHE A 68 6.88 -23.07 -13.42
C PHE A 68 8.24 -22.38 -13.35
N LEU A 69 9.16 -22.86 -12.51
CA LEU A 69 10.49 -22.26 -12.37
C LEU A 69 11.30 -22.39 -13.67
N ASP A 70 11.13 -23.49 -14.41
CA ASP A 70 11.71 -23.67 -15.74
C ASP A 70 11.11 -22.67 -16.74
N PHE A 71 9.78 -22.47 -16.70
CA PHE A 71 9.12 -21.45 -17.51
C PHE A 71 9.60 -20.04 -17.14
N ALA A 72 9.71 -19.71 -15.86
CA ALA A 72 10.17 -18.42 -15.39
C ALA A 72 11.70 -18.24 -15.51
N THR A 73 12.44 -19.29 -15.88
CA THR A 73 13.91 -19.30 -16.02
C THR A 73 14.63 -18.76 -14.77
N THR A 74 14.17 -19.21 -13.59
CA THR A 74 14.66 -18.71 -12.31
C THR A 74 14.68 -19.81 -11.26
N LYS A 75 15.58 -19.68 -10.28
CA LYS A 75 15.73 -20.57 -9.13
C LYS A 75 15.69 -19.73 -7.87
N ASP A 76 14.53 -19.18 -7.47
CA ASP A 76 14.29 -18.62 -6.11
C ASP A 76 14.33 -17.10 -5.91
N ASN A 77 14.45 -16.26 -6.95
CA ASN A 77 14.29 -14.81 -6.78
C ASN A 77 12.97 -14.31 -7.41
N LYS A 78 12.09 -13.72 -6.57
CA LYS A 78 10.78 -13.17 -6.96
C LYS A 78 10.92 -12.05 -8.00
N GLU A 79 11.80 -11.08 -7.78
CA GLU A 79 11.97 -9.91 -8.65
C GLU A 79 12.45 -10.32 -10.05
N THR A 80 13.46 -11.20 -10.12
CA THR A 80 13.96 -11.75 -11.38
C THR A 80 12.89 -12.58 -12.07
N ALA A 81 12.20 -13.45 -11.33
CA ALA A 81 11.11 -14.27 -11.85
C ALA A 81 9.99 -13.41 -12.43
N SER A 82 9.55 -12.39 -11.69
CA SER A 82 8.47 -11.47 -12.10
C SER A 82 8.81 -10.75 -13.41
N THR A 83 10.06 -10.31 -13.55
CA THR A 83 10.56 -9.67 -14.77
C THR A 83 10.56 -10.64 -15.96
N GLN A 84 11.03 -11.87 -15.77
CA GLN A 84 11.05 -12.89 -16.82
C GLN A 84 9.65 -13.36 -17.21
N LEU A 85 8.76 -13.54 -16.22
CA LEU A 85 7.35 -13.88 -16.44
C LEU A 85 6.68 -12.81 -17.29
N LYS A 86 6.81 -11.54 -16.90
CA LYS A 86 6.28 -10.41 -17.68
C LYS A 86 6.76 -10.45 -19.13
N LYS A 87 8.07 -10.64 -19.34
CA LYS A 87 8.65 -10.71 -20.69
C LYS A 87 8.06 -11.86 -21.50
N LYS A 88 8.14 -13.09 -20.98
CA LYS A 88 7.67 -14.30 -21.68
C LYS A 88 6.18 -14.26 -21.95
N CYS A 89 5.38 -13.84 -20.98
CA CYS A 89 3.95 -13.70 -21.16
C CYS A 89 3.59 -12.62 -22.17
N SER A 90 4.34 -11.50 -22.22
CA SER A 90 4.15 -10.48 -23.25
C SER A 90 4.46 -11.03 -24.66
N GLU A 91 5.50 -11.84 -24.81
CA GLU A 91 5.83 -12.51 -26.07
C GLU A 91 4.71 -13.48 -26.48
N LEU A 92 4.27 -14.35 -25.56
CA LEU A 92 3.21 -15.33 -25.81
C LEU A 92 1.87 -14.66 -26.19
N PHE A 93 1.51 -13.58 -25.51
CA PHE A 93 0.27 -12.84 -25.74
C PHE A 93 0.16 -12.24 -27.15
N ASN A 94 1.29 -11.90 -27.76
CA ASN A 94 1.34 -11.23 -29.06
C ASN A 94 1.46 -12.19 -30.25
N VAL A 95 1.48 -13.51 -30.01
CA VAL A 95 1.53 -14.51 -31.08
C VAL A 95 0.22 -14.49 -31.86
N SER A 96 0.32 -14.27 -33.18
CA SER A 96 -0.82 -14.19 -34.10
C SER A 96 -1.55 -15.52 -34.23
N ALA A 97 -2.88 -15.47 -34.44
CA ALA A 97 -3.70 -16.63 -34.76
C ALA A 97 -3.28 -17.38 -36.03
N SER A 98 -2.48 -16.75 -36.90
CA SER A 98 -1.92 -17.34 -38.12
C SER A 98 -0.54 -17.97 -37.93
N ASP A 99 0.07 -17.83 -36.74
CA ASP A 99 1.40 -18.34 -36.46
C ASP A 99 1.36 -19.85 -36.15
N GLU A 100 2.35 -20.61 -36.61
CA GLU A 100 2.45 -22.06 -36.36
C GLU A 100 2.56 -22.40 -34.86
N LYS A 101 3.07 -21.46 -34.05
CA LYS A 101 3.24 -21.60 -32.59
C LYS A 101 2.02 -21.13 -31.81
N TYR A 102 0.93 -20.74 -32.48
CA TYR A 102 -0.23 -20.14 -31.83
C TYR A 102 -0.83 -21.02 -30.73
N GLU A 103 -1.10 -22.29 -31.02
CA GLU A 103 -1.70 -23.22 -30.04
C GLU A 103 -0.75 -23.51 -28.86
N GLU A 104 0.54 -23.73 -29.14
CA GLU A 104 1.55 -23.94 -28.08
C GLU A 104 1.65 -22.70 -27.18
N SER A 105 1.63 -21.51 -27.79
CA SER A 105 1.72 -20.25 -27.08
C SER A 105 0.47 -19.97 -26.24
N TYR A 106 -0.70 -20.31 -26.78
CA TYR A 106 -1.98 -20.25 -26.07
C TYR A 106 -1.99 -21.15 -24.84
N GLU A 107 -1.60 -22.42 -24.95
CA GLU A 107 -1.58 -23.34 -23.80
C GLU A 107 -0.57 -22.89 -22.72
N LYS A 108 0.60 -22.40 -23.13
CA LYS A 108 1.59 -21.83 -22.20
C LYS A 108 1.05 -20.57 -21.51
N ALA A 109 0.42 -19.66 -22.26
CA ALA A 109 -0.15 -18.43 -21.72
C ALA A 109 -1.32 -18.71 -20.77
N LYS A 110 -2.20 -19.65 -21.13
CA LYS A 110 -3.30 -20.10 -20.28
C LYS A 110 -2.80 -20.69 -18.96
N LYS A 111 -1.69 -21.44 -18.99
CA LYS A 111 -1.12 -22.05 -17.80
C LYS A 111 -0.44 -21.04 -16.87
N TRP A 112 0.30 -20.08 -17.43
CA TRP A 112 1.28 -19.28 -16.69
C TRP A 112 1.03 -17.77 -16.63
N CYS A 113 0.21 -17.23 -17.54
CA CYS A 113 0.09 -15.78 -17.75
C CYS A 113 -1.28 -15.22 -17.36
N LEU A 114 -2.14 -16.03 -16.72
CA LEU A 114 -3.41 -15.57 -16.18
C LEU A 114 -3.23 -14.96 -14.79
N ASN A 115 -4.17 -14.12 -14.39
CA ASN A 115 -4.24 -13.63 -13.01
C ASN A 115 -4.29 -14.83 -12.06
N PRO A 116 -3.51 -14.81 -10.97
CA PRO A 116 -3.50 -15.89 -10.00
C PRO A 116 -4.77 -15.84 -9.16
N GLU A 117 -5.11 -16.98 -8.57
CA GLU A 117 -6.02 -16.98 -7.43
C GLU A 117 -5.30 -16.35 -6.23
N LEU A 118 -5.94 -15.36 -5.60
CA LEU A 118 -5.39 -14.65 -4.45
C LEU A 118 -5.71 -15.48 -3.20
N THR A 119 -4.89 -16.49 -2.92
CA THR A 119 -5.13 -17.45 -1.83
C THR A 119 -4.56 -17.00 -0.48
N THR A 120 -3.61 -16.06 -0.49
CA THR A 120 -2.99 -15.49 0.71
C THR A 120 -3.00 -13.96 0.71
N ILE A 121 -2.89 -13.35 1.89
CA ILE A 121 -2.73 -11.90 2.03
C ILE A 121 -1.45 -11.42 1.32
N GLU A 122 -0.37 -12.19 1.35
CA GLU A 122 0.86 -11.82 0.64
C GLU A 122 0.65 -11.73 -0.88
N ILE A 123 -0.05 -12.70 -1.48
CA ILE A 123 -0.39 -12.67 -2.91
C ILE A 123 -1.33 -11.49 -3.20
N GLN A 124 -2.31 -11.19 -2.34
CA GLN A 124 -3.20 -10.04 -2.48
C GLN A 124 -2.42 -8.72 -2.46
N PHE A 125 -1.52 -8.54 -1.48
CA PHE A 125 -0.71 -7.33 -1.35
C PHE A 125 0.16 -7.12 -2.58
N GLU A 126 0.83 -8.18 -3.03
CA GLU A 126 1.65 -8.11 -4.24
C GLU A 126 0.78 -7.74 -5.45
N PHE A 127 -0.38 -8.37 -5.63
CA PHE A 127 -1.29 -8.09 -6.74
C PHE A 127 -1.81 -6.63 -6.75
N GLU A 128 -2.01 -6.03 -5.58
CA GLU A 128 -2.45 -4.63 -5.41
C GLU A 128 -1.32 -3.60 -5.41
N ASP A 129 -0.07 -4.00 -5.70
CA ASP A 129 1.11 -3.13 -5.58
C ASP A 129 1.25 -2.51 -4.16
N ARG A 130 0.87 -3.28 -3.14
CA ARG A 130 0.95 -2.91 -1.73
C ARG A 130 2.13 -3.61 -1.07
N GLU A 131 3.01 -2.84 -0.46
CA GLU A 131 4.17 -3.38 0.25
C GLU A 131 3.82 -3.67 1.72
N PHE A 132 4.29 -4.81 2.22
CA PHE A 132 4.38 -5.05 3.66
C PHE A 132 5.49 -4.19 4.27
N ALA A 133 5.33 -3.81 5.54
CA ALA A 133 6.43 -3.39 6.38
C ALA A 133 7.53 -4.47 6.37
N SER A 134 8.78 -4.05 6.22
CA SER A 134 9.89 -4.96 5.91
C SER A 134 11.17 -4.65 6.67
N VAL A 135 11.42 -3.38 6.99
CA VAL A 135 12.59 -2.95 7.76
C VAL A 135 12.21 -2.54 9.18
N ASP A 136 13.18 -2.54 10.09
CA ASP A 136 12.98 -2.23 11.52
C ASP A 136 12.21 -0.92 11.74
N ASP A 137 12.55 0.12 10.99
CA ASP A 137 11.90 1.43 11.10
C ASP A 137 10.42 1.39 10.70
N ASP A 138 10.03 0.54 9.74
CA ASP A 138 8.62 0.37 9.35
C ASP A 138 7.80 -0.11 10.56
N PHE A 139 8.27 -1.14 11.25
CA PHE A 139 7.57 -1.72 12.39
C PHE A 139 7.54 -0.78 13.60
N LYS A 140 8.63 -0.03 13.83
CA LYS A 140 8.67 1.05 14.84
C LYS A 140 7.68 2.17 14.53
N ASN A 141 7.58 2.54 13.26
CA ASN A 141 6.64 3.56 12.78
C ASN A 141 5.19 3.07 12.95
N LEU A 142 4.88 1.84 12.55
CA LEU A 142 3.56 1.22 12.75
C LEU A 142 3.14 1.20 14.22
N PHE A 143 4.00 0.74 15.12
CA PHE A 143 3.72 0.79 16.56
C PHE A 143 3.45 2.23 17.02
N THR A 144 4.32 3.17 16.65
CA THR A 144 4.18 4.57 17.06
C THR A 144 2.85 5.19 16.60
N LEU A 145 2.44 4.88 15.37
CA LEU A 145 1.20 5.40 14.76
C LEU A 145 -0.06 4.78 15.38
N TYR A 146 -0.01 3.51 15.79
CA TYR A 146 -1.22 2.74 16.12
C TYR A 146 -1.30 2.27 17.57
N LYS A 147 -0.29 2.48 18.42
CA LYS A 147 -0.29 2.07 19.84
C LYS A 147 -1.47 2.60 20.66
N GLY A 148 -2.06 3.74 20.26
CA GLY A 148 -3.27 4.30 20.88
C GLY A 148 -4.58 3.63 20.43
N THR A 149 -4.54 2.74 19.44
CA THR A 149 -5.70 2.04 18.91
C THR A 149 -5.85 0.69 19.60
N SER A 150 -6.90 0.50 20.41
CA SER A 150 -7.13 -0.72 21.17
C SER A 150 -7.17 -1.97 20.29
N SER A 151 -7.87 -1.91 19.15
CA SER A 151 -7.97 -3.05 18.22
C SER A 151 -6.61 -3.47 17.66
N PHE A 152 -5.69 -2.53 17.41
CA PHE A 152 -4.32 -2.85 17.00
C PHE A 152 -3.58 -3.59 18.12
N VAL A 153 -3.66 -3.08 19.34
CA VAL A 153 -3.04 -3.71 20.51
C VAL A 153 -3.57 -5.13 20.72
N ASP A 154 -4.88 -5.31 20.60
CA ASP A 154 -5.53 -6.59 20.85
C ASP A 154 -5.19 -7.65 19.80
N VAL A 155 -5.07 -7.28 18.52
CA VAL A 155 -4.65 -8.26 17.49
C VAL A 155 -3.19 -8.66 17.64
N VAL A 156 -2.29 -7.74 18.02
CA VAL A 156 -0.87 -8.08 18.23
C VAL A 156 -0.70 -8.96 19.47
N LYS A 157 -1.52 -8.76 20.51
CA LYS A 157 -1.53 -9.63 21.71
C LYS A 157 -1.78 -11.10 21.40
N THR A 158 -2.47 -11.42 20.31
CA THR A 158 -2.68 -12.82 19.89
C THR A 158 -1.37 -13.55 19.60
N SER A 159 -0.31 -12.82 19.24
CA SER A 159 1.04 -13.33 19.00
C SER A 159 2.02 -13.01 20.14
N ALA A 160 1.71 -12.01 20.98
CA ALA A 160 2.54 -11.60 22.11
C ALA A 160 1.68 -11.09 23.29
N SER A 161 1.28 -11.98 24.20
CA SER A 161 0.25 -11.70 25.24
C SER A 161 0.53 -10.49 26.14
N GLY A 162 1.80 -10.14 26.38
CA GLY A 162 2.21 -8.98 27.17
C GLY A 162 2.23 -7.64 26.42
N PHE A 163 1.82 -7.61 25.14
CA PHE A 163 1.87 -6.41 24.32
C PHE A 163 0.85 -5.35 24.77
N THR A 164 1.31 -4.11 24.88
CA THR A 164 0.50 -2.94 25.29
C THR A 164 0.97 -1.68 24.58
N ALA A 165 0.20 -0.59 24.70
CA ALA A 165 0.57 0.73 24.21
C ALA A 165 1.88 1.28 24.84
N GLN A 166 2.30 0.73 25.98
CA GLN A 166 3.47 1.13 26.75
C GLN A 166 4.66 0.18 26.53
N THR A 167 4.54 -0.82 25.65
CA THR A 167 5.65 -1.72 25.34
C THR A 167 6.86 -0.93 24.80
N ALA A 168 8.05 -1.24 25.31
CA ALA A 168 9.28 -0.58 24.87
C ALA A 168 9.47 -0.74 23.35
N LEU A 169 9.96 0.30 22.67
CA LEU A 169 9.94 0.40 21.21
C LEU A 169 10.59 -0.80 20.49
N GLU A 170 11.76 -1.25 20.96
CA GLU A 170 12.47 -2.39 20.34
C GLU A 170 11.74 -3.72 20.53
N THR A 171 11.12 -3.92 21.70
CA THR A 171 10.27 -5.09 21.94
C THR A 171 9.00 -5.02 21.11
N ALA A 172 8.36 -3.84 21.04
CA ALA A 172 7.15 -3.63 20.26
C ALA A 172 7.39 -3.89 18.78
N LYS A 173 8.52 -3.41 18.23
CA LYS A 173 8.97 -3.69 16.87
C LYS A 173 8.96 -5.19 16.57
N GLY A 174 9.64 -6.00 17.41
CA GLY A 174 9.71 -7.45 17.22
C GLY A 174 8.35 -8.15 17.27
N ASN A 175 7.47 -7.70 18.17
CA ASN A 175 6.11 -8.23 18.31
C ASN A 175 5.25 -7.91 17.08
N VAL A 176 5.27 -6.65 16.61
CA VAL A 176 4.54 -6.22 15.42
C VAL A 176 5.06 -6.91 14.16
N GLN A 177 6.38 -7.04 14.02
CA GLN A 177 7.00 -7.78 12.91
C GLN A 177 6.57 -9.24 12.88
N THR A 178 6.60 -9.92 14.04
CA THR A 178 6.18 -11.32 14.16
C THR A 178 4.71 -11.48 13.77
N TRP A 179 3.84 -10.63 14.32
CA TRP A 179 2.42 -10.64 13.99
C TRP A 179 2.20 -10.41 12.49
N CYS A 180 2.78 -9.38 11.90
CA CYS A 180 2.63 -9.09 10.47
C CYS A 180 3.15 -10.19 9.56
N ASN A 181 4.27 -10.85 9.91
CA ASN A 181 4.76 -12.01 9.17
C ASN A 181 3.78 -13.19 9.23
N SER A 182 3.10 -13.39 10.37
CA SER A 182 2.06 -14.43 10.49
C SER A 182 0.83 -14.15 9.62
N MET A 183 0.55 -12.89 9.28
CA MET A 183 -0.57 -12.51 8.43
C MET A 183 -0.38 -12.89 6.97
N LYS A 184 0.88 -12.96 6.48
CA LYS A 184 1.19 -13.19 5.06
C LYS A 184 0.54 -14.44 4.48
N SER A 185 0.49 -15.54 5.26
CA SER A 185 -0.07 -16.83 4.84
C SER A 185 -1.57 -16.98 5.09
N LYS A 186 -2.22 -16.01 5.74
CA LYS A 186 -3.67 -16.05 6.01
C LYS A 186 -4.48 -15.85 4.74
N SER A 187 -5.73 -16.30 4.76
CA SER A 187 -6.66 -16.08 3.65
C SER A 187 -6.95 -14.58 3.49
N PRO A 188 -6.98 -14.04 2.26
CA PRO A 188 -7.15 -12.60 2.01
C PRO A 188 -8.63 -12.21 2.07
N LYS A 189 -9.25 -12.42 3.24
CA LYS A 189 -10.65 -12.07 3.50
C LYS A 189 -10.89 -11.78 4.98
N GLY A 190 -12.03 -11.19 5.27
CA GLY A 190 -12.46 -10.94 6.66
C GLY A 190 -11.52 -9.98 7.39
N ASP A 191 -11.45 -10.14 8.70
CA ASP A 191 -10.73 -9.21 9.57
C ASP A 191 -9.21 -9.35 9.46
N ASP A 192 -8.70 -10.55 9.15
CA ASP A 192 -7.27 -10.76 8.90
C ASP A 192 -6.76 -9.83 7.78
N LEU A 193 -7.47 -9.78 6.65
CA LEU A 193 -7.11 -8.88 5.55
C LEU A 193 -7.22 -7.40 5.96
N LYS A 194 -8.31 -7.00 6.62
CA LYS A 194 -8.50 -5.61 7.06
C LYS A 194 -7.39 -5.16 8.01
N ASN A 195 -7.02 -6.01 8.95
CA ASN A 195 -5.97 -5.73 9.93
C ASN A 195 -4.60 -5.66 9.27
N ALA A 196 -4.27 -6.57 8.34
CA ALA A 196 -3.03 -6.52 7.59
C ALA A 196 -2.94 -5.23 6.74
N ILE A 197 -4.01 -4.86 6.02
CA ILE A 197 -4.07 -3.61 5.25
C ILE A 197 -3.83 -2.40 6.16
N SER A 198 -4.43 -2.40 7.35
CA SER A 198 -4.35 -1.25 8.27
C SER A 198 -2.99 -1.13 8.96
N TRP A 199 -2.40 -2.25 9.39
CA TRP A 199 -1.31 -2.24 10.37
C TRP A 199 -0.08 -3.05 9.97
N CYS A 200 -0.06 -3.66 8.78
CA CYS A 200 1.12 -4.33 8.21
C CYS A 200 1.56 -3.75 6.88
N THR A 201 0.78 -2.86 6.27
CA THR A 201 1.22 -2.07 5.10
C THR A 201 2.41 -1.21 5.50
N LYS A 202 3.43 -1.15 4.64
CA LYS A 202 4.58 -0.26 4.80
C LYS A 202 4.10 1.18 5.04
N PRO A 203 4.47 1.79 6.19
CA PRO A 203 4.08 3.16 6.47
C PRO A 203 4.88 4.13 5.58
N GLU A 204 4.42 5.37 5.51
CA GLU A 204 5.23 6.44 4.92
C GLU A 204 6.51 6.63 5.75
N SER A 205 7.62 6.95 5.08
CA SER A 205 8.94 7.04 5.72
C SER A 205 9.07 8.20 6.71
N ASN A 206 8.24 9.23 6.58
CA ASN A 206 8.26 10.43 7.41
C ASN A 206 6.84 10.90 7.72
N PHE A 207 6.72 11.73 8.75
CA PHE A 207 5.42 12.15 9.26
C PHE A 207 4.69 13.11 8.31
N LYS A 208 5.41 13.93 7.53
CA LYS A 208 4.81 14.79 6.50
C LYS A 208 4.06 13.97 5.46
N SER A 209 4.73 13.00 4.84
CA SER A 209 4.13 12.14 3.82
C SER A 209 2.92 11.38 4.38
N PHE A 210 3.01 10.89 5.62
CA PHE A 210 1.89 10.24 6.31
C PHE A 210 0.67 11.16 6.45
N MET A 211 0.87 12.38 6.92
CA MET A 211 -0.19 13.37 7.09
C MET A 211 -0.77 13.84 5.75
N GLU A 212 0.07 14.00 4.72
CA GLU A 212 -0.37 14.38 3.38
C GLU A 212 -1.30 13.35 2.75
N LYS A 213 -1.01 12.06 2.97
CA LYS A 213 -1.86 10.92 2.56
C LYS A 213 -3.19 10.89 3.30
N LYS A 214 -3.23 11.37 4.55
CA LYS A 214 -4.45 11.57 5.33
C LYS A 214 -5.25 12.82 4.93
N GLY A 215 -4.80 13.58 3.93
CA GLY A 215 -5.49 14.78 3.46
C GLY A 215 -5.14 16.05 4.23
N PHE A 216 -4.02 16.06 4.95
CA PHE A 216 -3.49 17.26 5.59
C PHE A 216 -2.38 17.90 4.75
N ARG A 217 -2.00 19.12 5.09
CA ARG A 217 -0.85 19.83 4.55
C ARG A 217 -0.15 20.59 5.67
N LEU A 218 1.12 20.95 5.44
CA LEU A 218 1.83 21.87 6.32
C LEU A 218 1.20 23.28 6.25
N LEU A 219 1.33 24.02 7.35
CA LEU A 219 1.10 25.46 7.36
C LEU A 219 2.07 26.18 6.43
N ALA A 220 1.54 27.15 5.68
CA ALA A 220 2.33 28.08 4.87
C ALA A 220 2.83 29.26 5.73
N ASP A 221 3.85 29.97 5.25
CA ASP A 221 4.51 31.04 6.02
C ASP A 221 3.57 32.18 6.45
N GLY A 222 2.50 32.45 5.70
CA GLY A 222 1.48 33.44 6.06
C GLY A 222 0.42 32.98 7.06
N GLU A 223 0.42 31.69 7.45
CA GLU A 223 -0.67 31.09 8.22
C GLU A 223 -0.36 30.94 9.72
N TRP A 224 0.91 31.08 10.12
CA TRP A 224 1.38 30.80 11.48
C TRP A 224 0.71 31.66 12.55
N GLY A 225 0.56 32.97 12.33
CA GLY A 225 -0.03 33.86 13.33
C GLY A 225 -1.50 33.54 13.62
N ASN A 226 -2.28 33.26 12.57
CA ASN A 226 -3.68 32.88 12.70
C ASN A 226 -3.81 31.49 13.36
N HIS A 227 -2.99 30.53 12.94
CA HIS A 227 -3.00 29.18 13.51
C HIS A 227 -2.61 29.19 14.99
N PHE A 228 -1.53 29.91 15.33
CA PHE A 228 -1.09 30.11 16.71
C PHE A 228 -2.19 30.75 17.58
N SER A 229 -2.84 31.81 17.09
CA SER A 229 -3.97 32.44 17.79
C SER A 229 -5.11 31.45 18.02
N SER A 230 -5.40 30.60 17.02
CA SER A 230 -6.45 29.57 17.15
C SER A 230 -6.11 28.55 18.23
N LEU A 231 -4.84 28.10 18.30
CA LEU A 231 -4.36 27.15 19.29
C LEU A 231 -4.40 27.70 20.72
N LYS A 232 -4.33 29.02 20.89
CA LYS A 232 -4.44 29.70 22.19
C LYS A 232 -5.89 29.91 22.66
N SER A 233 -6.85 29.94 21.74
CA SER A 233 -8.25 30.25 22.08
C SER A 233 -8.95 29.08 22.83
N LYS A 234 -9.92 29.42 23.71
CA LYS A 234 -10.53 28.59 24.78
C LYS A 234 -10.58 27.07 24.52
N GLY A 235 -9.92 26.31 25.41
CA GLY A 235 -9.73 24.84 25.29
C GLY A 235 -8.41 24.44 24.61
N GLY A 236 -7.57 25.44 24.31
CA GLY A 236 -6.33 25.36 23.57
C GLY A 236 -5.28 24.39 24.10
N ASP A 237 -4.28 24.15 23.24
CA ASP A 237 -3.17 23.23 23.49
C ASP A 237 -2.40 23.65 24.76
N ALA A 238 -2.75 23.04 25.90
CA ALA A 238 -2.32 23.46 27.23
C ALA A 238 -0.80 23.41 27.46
N GLY A 239 -0.06 22.69 26.62
CA GLY A 239 1.40 22.62 26.67
C GLY A 239 2.11 23.59 25.72
N LEU A 240 1.37 24.34 24.90
CA LEU A 240 1.93 25.12 23.80
C LEU A 240 2.96 26.16 24.27
N GLU A 241 2.60 27.01 25.24
CA GLU A 241 3.49 28.09 25.69
C GLU A 241 4.78 27.54 26.32
N SER A 242 4.68 26.49 27.13
CA SER A 242 5.83 25.80 27.73
C SER A 242 6.74 25.19 26.67
N ASP A 243 6.16 24.51 25.68
CA ASP A 243 6.92 23.83 24.62
C ASP A 243 7.68 24.81 23.71
N ILE A 244 7.20 26.04 23.55
CA ILE A 244 7.79 27.03 22.64
C ILE A 244 8.58 28.14 23.35
N GLN A 245 8.63 28.17 24.69
CA GLN A 245 9.19 29.33 25.42
C GLN A 245 10.64 29.66 25.04
N SER A 246 11.45 28.62 24.79
CA SER A 246 12.88 28.70 24.48
C SER A 246 13.18 28.83 22.98
N GLU A 247 12.13 28.95 22.17
CA GLU A 247 12.25 29.05 20.72
C GLU A 247 12.53 30.48 20.28
N THR A 248 13.23 30.59 19.15
CA THR A 248 13.50 31.87 18.48
C THR A 248 12.24 32.42 17.84
N GLY A 249 11.93 33.69 18.11
CA GLY A 249 10.78 34.40 17.53
C GLY A 249 10.08 35.33 18.52
N ASN A 250 9.05 36.03 18.05
CA ASN A 250 8.14 36.82 18.87
C ASN A 250 7.04 35.94 19.49
N ASP A 251 6.58 36.33 20.67
CA ASP A 251 5.55 35.59 21.43
C ASP A 251 4.14 35.65 20.83
N ASN A 252 3.90 36.54 19.87
CA ASN A 252 2.56 36.93 19.45
C ASN A 252 2.24 36.65 17.97
N ASP A 253 3.23 36.31 17.13
CA ASP A 253 3.05 36.16 15.68
C ASP A 253 3.16 34.71 15.18
N GLY A 254 3.34 33.75 16.10
CA GLY A 254 3.49 32.33 15.77
C GLY A 254 4.89 31.92 15.30
N SER A 255 5.87 32.84 15.27
CA SER A 255 7.25 32.51 14.86
C SER A 255 7.95 31.52 15.80
N LYS A 256 7.71 31.59 17.12
CA LYS A 256 8.20 30.57 18.07
C LYS A 256 7.60 29.19 17.80
N LEU A 257 6.31 29.13 17.45
CA LEU A 257 5.66 27.88 17.04
C LEU A 257 6.28 27.32 15.75
N LYS A 258 6.52 28.19 14.76
CA LYS A 258 7.22 27.82 13.53
C LYS A 258 8.60 27.23 13.83
N SER A 259 9.41 27.91 14.66
CA SER A 259 10.74 27.45 15.08
C SER A 259 10.68 26.08 15.75
N TRP A 260 9.75 25.88 16.69
CA TRP A 260 9.53 24.59 17.35
C TRP A 260 9.19 23.50 16.33
N CYS A 261 8.26 23.78 15.42
CA CYS A 261 7.84 22.86 14.38
C CYS A 261 9.01 22.49 13.46
N ASP A 262 9.77 23.46 12.98
CA ASP A 262 10.87 23.27 12.03
C ASP A 262 11.97 22.37 12.63
N LYS A 263 12.27 22.49 13.93
CA LYS A 263 13.20 21.60 14.64
C LYS A 263 12.79 20.12 14.64
N LYS A 264 11.49 19.82 14.49
CA LYS A 264 11.00 18.42 14.43
C LYS A 264 11.33 17.72 13.12
N LYS A 265 11.73 18.46 12.06
CA LYS A 265 12.16 17.90 10.77
C LYS A 265 11.19 16.84 10.21
N VAL A 266 9.89 17.13 10.23
CA VAL A 266 8.81 16.14 9.93
C VAL A 266 8.84 15.55 8.51
N ASP A 267 9.61 16.17 7.62
CA ASP A 267 9.85 15.77 6.24
C ASP A 267 10.98 14.74 6.09
N SER A 268 11.83 14.58 7.11
CA SER A 268 13.04 13.75 7.05
C SER A 268 13.25 12.86 8.27
N ALA A 269 12.67 13.21 9.41
CA ALA A 269 12.71 12.40 10.63
C ALA A 269 11.82 11.16 10.49
N GLN A 270 12.32 10.03 10.99
CA GLN A 270 11.54 8.82 11.13
C GLN A 270 10.39 9.04 12.12
N ILE A 271 9.19 8.55 11.79
CA ILE A 271 7.96 8.81 12.58
C ILE A 271 8.15 8.39 14.04
N HIS A 272 8.75 7.23 14.30
CA HIS A 272 8.94 6.72 15.65
C HIS A 272 9.84 7.60 16.53
N THR A 273 10.75 8.38 15.93
CA THR A 273 11.60 9.34 16.67
C THR A 273 10.82 10.55 17.20
N LEU A 274 9.62 10.77 16.66
CA LEU A 274 8.71 11.85 17.04
C LEU A 274 7.65 11.40 18.06
N SER A 275 7.72 10.17 18.58
CA SER A 275 6.63 9.56 19.35
C SER A 275 6.13 10.40 20.54
N ALA A 276 7.00 11.19 21.19
CA ALA A 276 6.60 12.03 22.33
C ALA A 276 5.79 13.27 21.94
N ASP A 277 5.97 13.74 20.70
CA ASP A 277 5.38 14.98 20.21
C ASP A 277 4.39 14.76 19.06
N LEU A 278 4.14 13.52 18.65
CA LEU A 278 3.42 13.21 17.41
C LEU A 278 2.07 13.93 17.31
N GLU A 279 1.24 13.82 18.35
CA GLU A 279 -0.07 14.48 18.41
C GLU A 279 0.04 16.01 18.46
N LYS A 280 1.08 16.53 19.14
CA LYS A 280 1.36 17.96 19.19
C LYS A 280 1.73 18.46 17.80
N ILE A 281 2.61 17.75 17.10
CA ILE A 281 3.06 18.07 15.74
C ILE A 281 1.87 18.06 14.78
N GLU A 282 1.02 17.03 14.85
CA GLU A 282 -0.21 16.95 14.05
C GLU A 282 -1.07 18.22 14.21
N ARG A 283 -1.43 18.58 15.45
CA ARG A 283 -2.28 19.75 15.71
C ARG A 283 -1.61 21.08 15.38
N ARG A 284 -0.31 21.19 15.63
CA ARG A 284 0.42 22.47 15.60
C ARG A 284 0.99 22.80 14.22
N ARG A 285 1.31 21.80 13.41
CA ARG A 285 2.01 21.97 12.13
C ARG A 285 1.15 21.69 10.90
N PHE A 286 0.08 20.91 11.06
CA PHE A 286 -0.74 20.46 9.94
C PHE A 286 -2.15 21.05 10.00
N VAL A 287 -2.70 21.33 8.81
CA VAL A 287 -4.08 21.74 8.60
C VAL A 287 -4.70 20.85 7.52
N ARG A 288 -6.03 20.70 7.54
CA ARG A 288 -6.74 19.91 6.53
C ARG A 288 -6.68 20.63 5.17
N LYS A 289 -6.50 19.88 4.09
CA LYS A 289 -6.58 20.38 2.71
C LYS A 289 -7.99 20.82 2.36
#